data_AF-A0A9C7L9Q9-F1
#
_entry.id   AF-A0A9C7L9Q9-F1
#
_cell.length_a   1.000
_cell.length_b   1.000
_cell.length_c   1.000
_cell.angle_alpha   90.00
_cell.angle_beta   90.00
_cell.angle_gamma   90.00
#
_symmetry.space_group_name_H-M   'P 1'
#
loop_
_entity.id
_entity.type
_entity.pdbx_description
1 polymer ?
#
loop_
_entity_poly.entity_id
_entity_poly.type
_entity_poly.pdbx_seq_one_letter_code
_entity_poly.pdbx_strand_id
1 'polypeptide(L)'
;MVAIWLFVNLMIIVGMVAWSLLHQTDGLFLQFATVFSQFAVILILLNLNMYFIFLIIRKSKKRKVKLTLAKISRKVMKVHVPIAISAASLIILHIIFIVFSIPFDLTKPKLLTGLLAAIGLIFTLIAGYLRSKKASGTRRKSHILTAFVFFLMALLHIFSTY
;
A
#
# COMPACT_ATOMS: atom_id res chain seq x y z
N MET A 1 15.57 -4.93 13.73
CA MET A 1 14.18 -4.52 13.42
C MET A 1 14.11 -3.41 12.39
N VAL A 2 14.64 -2.20 12.64
CA VAL A 2 14.55 -1.08 11.68
C VAL A 2 15.23 -1.40 10.34
N ALA A 3 16.47 -1.91 10.37
CA ALA A 3 17.21 -2.27 9.15
C ALA A 3 16.49 -3.33 8.31
N ILE A 4 16.02 -4.41 8.94
CA ILE A 4 15.25 -5.48 8.28
C ILE A 4 14.01 -4.90 7.60
N TRP A 5 13.29 -4.01 8.28
CA TRP A 5 12.09 -3.41 7.74
C TRP A 5 12.36 -2.46 6.57
N LEU A 6 13.40 -1.63 6.66
CA LEU A 6 13.82 -0.78 5.53
C LEU A 6 14.29 -1.63 4.35
N PHE A 7 15.01 -2.71 4.62
CA PHE A 7 15.43 -3.68 3.61
C PHE A 7 14.21 -4.32 2.91
N VAL A 8 13.18 -4.75 3.65
CA VAL A 8 11.95 -5.29 3.07
C VAL A 8 11.25 -4.28 2.16
N ASN A 9 11.12 -3.02 2.57
CA ASN A 9 10.55 -1.97 1.72
C ASN A 9 11.36 -1.78 0.44
N LEU A 10 12.70 -1.72 0.56
CA LEU A 10 13.59 -1.58 -0.58
C LEU A 10 13.46 -2.76 -1.54
N MET A 11 13.42 -3.99 -1.01
CA MET A 11 13.26 -5.20 -1.82
C MET A 11 11.91 -5.24 -2.54
N ILE A 12 10.83 -4.76 -1.91
CA ILE A 12 9.53 -4.65 -2.59
C ILE A 12 9.61 -3.64 -3.74
N ILE A 13 10.22 -2.47 -3.53
CA ILE A 13 10.35 -1.44 -4.56
C ILE A 13 11.21 -1.94 -5.72
N VAL A 14 12.41 -2.45 -5.43
CA VAL A 14 13.33 -2.97 -6.44
C VAL A 14 12.72 -4.18 -7.15
N GLY A 15 12.11 -5.11 -6.41
CA GLY A 15 11.44 -6.27 -6.96
C GLY A 15 10.28 -5.91 -7.89
N MET A 16 9.45 -4.93 -7.52
CA MET A 16 8.37 -4.42 -8.37
C MET A 16 8.91 -3.80 -9.66
N VAL A 17 9.94 -2.96 -9.57
CA VAL A 17 10.55 -2.33 -10.76
C VAL A 17 11.17 -3.39 -11.68
N ALA A 18 11.96 -4.32 -11.11
CA ALA A 18 12.54 -5.41 -11.87
C ALA A 18 11.47 -6.30 -12.53
N TRP A 19 10.43 -6.67 -11.78
CA TRP A 19 9.31 -7.46 -12.30
C TRP A 19 8.62 -6.77 -13.48
N SER A 20 8.41 -5.45 -13.36
CA SER A 20 7.80 -4.63 -14.41
C SER A 20 8.69 -4.49 -15.66
N LEU A 21 10.01 -4.44 -15.49
CA LEU A 21 10.95 -4.37 -16.62
C LEU A 21 11.05 -5.69 -17.38
N LEU A 22 10.92 -6.81 -16.69
CA LEU A 22 10.92 -8.15 -17.28
C LEU A 22 9.63 -8.45 -18.05
N HIS A 23 8.51 -7.85 -17.64
CA HIS A 23 7.20 -8.06 -18.25
C HIS A 23 6.70 -6.77 -18.90
N GLN A 24 7.45 -6.29 -19.89
CA GLN A 24 7.11 -5.05 -20.59
C GLN A 24 5.67 -5.10 -21.10
N THR A 25 4.97 -4.00 -20.90
CA THR A 25 3.61 -3.83 -21.39
C THR A 25 3.61 -2.97 -22.64
N ASP A 26 3.06 -3.51 -23.72
CA ASP A 26 2.92 -2.80 -24.98
C ASP A 26 1.69 -1.89 -24.94
N GLY A 27 1.85 -0.65 -25.41
CA GLY A 27 0.76 0.33 -25.49
C GLY A 27 0.80 1.40 -24.40
N LEU A 28 0.50 2.63 -24.82
CA LEU A 28 0.61 3.84 -24.00
C LEU A 28 -0.19 3.74 -22.69
N PHE A 29 -1.43 3.24 -22.75
CA PHE A 29 -2.29 3.12 -21.59
C PHE A 29 -1.76 2.11 -20.56
N LEU A 30 -1.21 0.97 -21.00
CA LEU A 30 -0.61 0.01 -20.08
C LEU A 30 0.68 0.54 -19.45
N GLN A 31 1.48 1.34 -20.17
CA GLN A 31 2.65 2.01 -19.59
C GLN A 31 2.24 3.02 -18.50
N PHE A 32 1.20 3.83 -18.75
CA PHE A 32 0.65 4.71 -17.71
C PHE A 32 0.11 3.93 -16.51
N ALA A 33 -0.62 2.83 -16.74
CA ALA A 33 -1.10 1.95 -15.68
C ALA A 33 0.06 1.44 -14.81
N THR A 34 1.16 1.03 -15.43
CA THR A 34 2.38 0.58 -14.74
C THR A 34 3.02 1.70 -13.91
N VAL A 35 3.20 2.89 -14.48
CA VAL A 35 3.80 4.01 -13.74
C VAL A 35 2.93 4.42 -12.54
N PHE A 36 1.61 4.52 -12.74
CA PHE A 36 0.69 4.88 -11.65
C PHE A 36 0.66 3.84 -10.53
N SER A 37 0.71 2.54 -10.86
CA SER A 37 0.77 1.49 -9.83
C SER A 37 2.08 1.53 -9.05
N GLN A 38 3.21 1.81 -9.70
CA GLN A 38 4.50 1.95 -9.01
C GLN A 38 4.50 3.10 -7.99
N PHE A 39 4.00 4.27 -8.38
CA PHE A 39 3.84 5.39 -7.44
C PHE A 39 2.85 5.06 -6.31
N ALA A 40 1.74 4.38 -6.62
CA ALA A 40 0.78 3.96 -5.62
C ALA A 40 1.42 3.04 -4.57
N VAL A 41 2.24 2.06 -4.99
CA VAL A 41 2.94 1.15 -4.08
C VAL A 41 3.88 1.91 -3.15
N ILE A 42 4.64 2.88 -3.65
CA ILE A 42 5.50 3.73 -2.82
C ILE A 42 4.68 4.45 -1.74
N LEU A 43 3.55 5.07 -2.13
CA LEU A 43 2.68 5.75 -1.17
C LEU A 43 2.04 4.79 -0.16
N ILE A 44 1.65 3.57 -0.57
CA ILE A 44 1.15 2.52 0.32
C ILE A 44 2.23 2.15 1.35
N LEU A 45 3.47 1.91 0.91
CA LEU A 45 4.58 1.57 1.81
C LEU A 45 4.85 2.69 2.82
N LEU A 46 4.87 3.95 2.37
CA LEU A 46 4.95 5.12 3.26
C LEU A 46 3.81 5.16 4.29
N ASN A 47 2.60 4.79 3.89
CA ASN A 47 1.44 4.71 4.77
C ASN A 47 1.58 3.58 5.80
N LEU A 48 1.98 2.40 5.35
CA LEU A 48 2.17 1.19 6.16
C LEU A 48 3.29 1.35 7.19
N ASN A 49 4.34 2.11 6.86
CA ASN A 49 5.46 2.44 7.74
C ASN A 49 5.03 3.03 9.09
N MET A 50 3.87 3.68 9.17
CA MET A 50 3.34 4.22 10.44
C MET A 50 3.13 3.15 11.50
N TYR A 51 2.69 1.95 11.11
CA TYR A 51 2.54 0.83 12.04
C TYR A 51 3.88 0.47 12.70
N PHE A 52 4.94 0.37 11.89
CA PHE A 52 6.28 0.01 12.35
C PHE A 52 6.90 1.09 13.22
N ILE A 53 6.72 2.36 12.89
CA ILE A 53 7.13 3.48 13.76
C ILE A 53 6.50 3.34 15.15
N PHE A 54 5.18 3.07 15.22
CA PHE A 54 4.51 2.84 16.50
C PHE A 54 5.00 1.59 17.23
N LEU A 55 5.28 0.51 16.51
CA LEU A 55 5.81 -0.72 17.08
C LEU A 55 7.19 -0.48 17.73
N ILE A 56 8.08 0.24 17.05
CA ILE A 56 9.41 0.57 17.56
C ILE A 56 9.32 1.49 18.78
N ILE A 57 8.43 2.48 18.78
CA ILE A 57 8.19 3.33 19.96
C ILE A 57 7.79 2.47 21.17
N ARG A 58 6.89 1.50 20.98
CA ARG A 58 6.42 0.61 22.05
C ARG A 58 7.51 -0.33 22.56
N LYS A 59 8.35 -0.88 21.67
CA LYS A 59 9.34 -1.93 21.99
C LYS A 59 10.72 -1.42 22.35
N SER A 60 11.08 -0.19 21.99
CA SER A 60 12.40 0.38 22.30
C SER A 60 12.59 0.54 23.81
N LYS A 61 13.78 0.27 24.34
CA LYS A 61 14.16 0.60 25.72
C LYS A 61 14.79 1.99 25.84
N LYS A 62 15.31 2.54 24.72
CA LYS A 62 16.05 3.82 24.69
C LYS A 62 15.09 5.00 24.64
N ARG A 63 15.02 5.81 25.71
CA ARG A 63 14.14 7.00 25.81
C ARG A 63 14.34 7.99 24.67
N LYS A 64 15.59 8.29 24.30
CA LYS A 64 15.93 9.20 23.19
C LYS A 64 15.26 8.76 21.87
N VAL A 65 15.32 7.46 21.56
CA VAL A 65 14.69 6.89 20.36
C VAL A 65 13.17 7.04 20.39
N LYS A 66 12.52 6.76 21.53
CA LYS A 66 11.06 6.94 21.68
C LYS A 66 10.64 8.37 21.42
N LEU A 67 11.33 9.34 22.01
CA LEU A 67 11.01 10.76 21.88
C LEU A 67 11.18 11.25 20.43
N THR A 68 12.27 10.87 19.76
CA THR A 68 12.50 11.21 18.36
C THR A 68 11.42 10.63 17.45
N LEU A 69 11.13 9.33 17.58
CA LEU A 69 10.11 8.67 16.76
C LEU A 69 8.70 9.19 17.06
N ALA A 70 8.38 9.55 18.31
CA ALA A 70 7.10 10.15 18.64
C ALA A 70 6.93 11.54 17.99
N LYS A 71 7.98 12.35 17.93
CA LYS A 71 7.97 13.64 17.21
C LYS A 71 7.76 13.43 15.72
N ILE A 72 8.47 12.47 15.11
CA ILE A 72 8.31 12.12 13.68
C ILE A 72 6.89 11.61 13.41
N SER A 73 6.42 10.66 14.21
CA SER A 73 5.10 10.05 14.06
C SER A 73 3.97 11.08 14.10
N ARG A 74 4.05 12.11 14.96
CA ARG A 74 3.08 13.21 14.97
C ARG A 74 3.05 13.99 13.66
N LYS A 75 4.21 14.22 13.03
CA LYS A 75 4.29 14.90 11.73
C LYS A 75 3.71 14.00 10.63
N VAL A 76 4.13 12.74 10.58
CA VAL A 76 3.67 11.79 9.55
C VAL A 76 2.18 11.50 9.68
N MET A 77 1.61 11.43 10.89
CA MET A 77 0.17 11.21 11.08
C MET A 77 -0.70 12.31 10.46
N LYS A 78 -0.21 13.56 10.37
CA LYS A 78 -0.94 14.64 9.70
C LYS A 78 -1.07 14.42 8.19
N VAL A 79 -0.06 13.80 7.58
CA VAL A 79 -0.01 13.54 6.13
C VAL A 79 -0.43 12.12 5.77
N HIS A 80 -0.62 11.22 6.75
CA HIS A 80 -0.99 9.82 6.56
C HIS A 80 -2.28 9.68 5.73
N VAL A 81 -3.33 10.43 6.07
CA VAL A 81 -4.61 10.38 5.34
C VAL A 81 -4.48 10.95 3.92
N PRO A 82 -3.89 12.16 3.70
CA PRO A 82 -3.61 12.65 2.35
C PRO A 82 -2.81 11.65 1.49
N ILE A 83 -1.75 11.05 2.02
CA ILE A 83 -0.95 10.04 1.30
C ILE A 83 -1.81 8.82 0.94
N ALA A 84 -2.69 8.37 1.83
CA ALA A 84 -3.58 7.24 1.57
C ALA A 84 -4.59 7.55 0.46
N ILE A 85 -5.15 8.77 0.46
CA ILE A 85 -6.05 9.25 -0.60
C ILE A 85 -5.31 9.34 -1.93
N SER A 86 -4.11 9.93 -1.96
CA SER A 86 -3.29 10.00 -3.17
C SER A 86 -2.96 8.60 -3.71
N ALA A 87 -2.60 7.64 -2.84
CA ALA A 87 -2.36 6.26 -3.24
C ALA A 87 -3.63 5.64 -3.85
N ALA A 88 -4.79 5.81 -3.21
CA ALA A 88 -6.06 5.32 -3.73
C ALA A 88 -6.42 5.93 -5.09
N SER A 89 -6.21 7.23 -5.27
CA SER A 89 -6.43 7.91 -6.56
C SER A 89 -5.56 7.34 -7.67
N LEU A 90 -4.27 7.08 -7.40
CA LEU A 90 -3.37 6.44 -8.36
C LEU A 90 -3.80 5.01 -8.71
N ILE A 91 -4.33 4.25 -7.73
CA ILE A 91 -4.87 2.91 -7.96
C ILE A 91 -6.13 2.97 -8.84
N ILE A 92 -7.01 3.94 -8.61
CA ILE A 92 -8.20 4.14 -9.45
C ILE A 92 -7.77 4.46 -10.89
N LEU A 93 -6.80 5.36 -11.09
CA LEU A 93 -6.26 5.65 -12.42
C LEU A 93 -5.65 4.40 -13.06
N HIS A 94 -4.88 3.62 -12.30
CA HIS A 94 -4.36 2.33 -12.77
C HIS A 94 -5.48 1.39 -13.25
N ILE A 95 -6.54 1.21 -12.46
CA ILE A 95 -7.69 0.37 -12.83
C ILE A 95 -8.36 0.88 -14.11
N ILE A 96 -8.58 2.19 -14.22
CA ILE A 96 -9.19 2.82 -15.39
C ILE A 96 -8.38 2.48 -16.65
N PHE A 97 -7.06 2.66 -16.63
CA PHE A 97 -6.23 2.35 -17.79
C PHE A 97 -6.21 0.86 -18.14
N ILE A 98 -6.24 -0.03 -17.15
CA ILE A 98 -6.36 -1.47 -17.40
C ILE A 98 -7.68 -1.81 -18.09
N VAL A 99 -8.81 -1.28 -17.61
CA VAL A 99 -10.14 -1.54 -18.19
C VAL A 99 -10.25 -1.06 -19.64
N PHE A 100 -9.57 0.02 -20.00
CA PHE A 100 -9.50 0.50 -21.39
C PHE A 100 -8.48 -0.22 -22.27
N SER A 101 -7.55 -0.99 -21.69
CA SER A 101 -6.46 -1.62 -22.45
C SER A 101 -6.67 -3.10 -22.73
N ILE A 102 -7.32 -3.82 -21.81
CA ILE A 102 -7.48 -5.27 -21.91
C ILE A 102 -8.93 -5.70 -21.63
N PRO A 103 -9.44 -6.73 -22.32
CA PRO A 103 -10.76 -7.27 -22.05
C PRO A 103 -10.84 -7.82 -20.63
N PHE A 104 -12.00 -7.63 -20.00
CA PHE A 104 -12.23 -8.11 -18.64
C PHE A 104 -12.42 -9.63 -18.65
N ASP A 105 -11.38 -10.35 -18.23
CA ASP A 105 -11.33 -11.82 -18.20
C ASP A 105 -10.81 -12.30 -16.84
N LEU A 106 -11.73 -12.77 -16.00
CA LEU A 106 -11.41 -13.25 -14.64
C LEU A 106 -10.71 -14.62 -14.61
N THR A 107 -10.55 -15.29 -15.75
CA THR A 107 -9.72 -16.49 -15.83
C THR A 107 -8.22 -16.14 -15.71
N LYS A 108 -7.86 -14.88 -16.00
CA LYS A 108 -6.48 -14.39 -15.86
C LYS A 108 -6.16 -14.09 -14.39
N PRO A 109 -5.17 -14.78 -13.78
CA PRO A 109 -4.83 -14.58 -12.37
C PRO A 109 -4.50 -13.12 -12.03
N LYS A 110 -3.90 -12.39 -12.96
CA LYS A 110 -3.56 -10.97 -12.79
C LYS A 110 -4.79 -10.09 -12.55
N LEU A 111 -5.85 -10.29 -13.33
CA LEU A 111 -7.10 -9.53 -13.22
C LEU A 111 -7.86 -9.91 -11.94
N LEU A 112 -7.94 -11.21 -11.64
CA LEU A 112 -8.60 -11.70 -10.43
C LEU A 112 -7.93 -11.17 -9.15
N THR A 113 -6.60 -11.31 -9.06
CA THR A 113 -5.83 -10.80 -7.91
C THR A 113 -5.91 -9.28 -7.79
N GLY A 114 -5.98 -8.55 -8.92
CA GLY A 114 -6.18 -7.10 -8.95
C GLY A 114 -7.54 -6.68 -8.42
N LEU A 115 -8.61 -7.39 -8.83
CA LEU A 115 -9.96 -7.16 -8.31
C LEU A 115 -10.04 -7.41 -6.80
N LEU A 116 -9.43 -8.50 -6.31
CA LEU A 116 -9.37 -8.80 -4.88
C LEU A 116 -8.62 -7.70 -4.11
N ALA A 117 -7.50 -7.21 -4.64
CA ALA A 117 -6.76 -6.10 -4.04
C ALA A 117 -7.59 -4.80 -4.02
N ALA A 118 -8.34 -4.50 -5.08
CA ALA A 118 -9.24 -3.35 -5.14
C ALA A 118 -10.36 -3.43 -4.09
N ILE A 119 -10.95 -4.61 -3.90
CA ILE A 119 -11.94 -4.86 -2.83
C ILE A 119 -11.28 -4.66 -1.44
N GLY A 120 -10.07 -5.19 -1.24
CA GLY A 120 -9.30 -4.98 -0.01
C GLY A 120 -9.01 -3.51 0.28
N LEU A 121 -8.74 -2.71 -0.75
CA LEU A 121 -8.55 -1.26 -0.63
C LEU A 121 -9.83 -0.59 -0.10
N ILE A 122 -11.00 -0.92 -0.66
CA ILE A 122 -12.29 -0.38 -0.22
C ILE A 122 -12.50 -0.64 1.27
N PHE A 123 -12.30 -1.88 1.73
CA PHE A 123 -12.41 -2.21 3.16
C PHE A 123 -11.43 -1.43 4.03
N THR A 124 -10.20 -1.24 3.56
CA THR A 124 -9.17 -0.48 4.27
C THR A 124 -9.55 0.99 4.40
N LEU A 125 -10.09 1.60 3.33
CA LEU A 125 -10.56 2.99 3.31
C LEU A 125 -11.76 3.17 4.23
N ILE A 126 -12.75 2.26 4.19
CA ILE A 126 -13.89 2.27 5.09
C ILE A 126 -13.43 2.17 6.55
N ALA A 127 -12.55 1.22 6.87
CA ALA A 127 -12.01 1.07 8.22
C ALA A 127 -11.22 2.31 8.68
N GLY A 128 -10.47 2.94 7.76
CA GLY A 128 -9.75 4.20 8.00
C GLY A 128 -10.71 5.37 8.28
N TYR A 129 -11.78 5.50 7.51
CA TYR A 129 -12.82 6.49 7.71
C TYR A 129 -13.56 6.30 9.05
N LEU A 130 -13.96 5.07 9.38
CA LEU A 130 -14.59 4.77 10.67
C LEU A 130 -13.67 5.12 11.85
N ARG A 131 -12.36 4.91 11.70
CA ARG A 131 -11.37 5.30 12.70
C ARG A 131 -11.25 6.82 12.84
N SER A 132 -11.33 7.59 11.76
CA SER A 132 -11.27 9.05 11.84
C SER A 132 -12.47 9.64 12.59
N LYS A 133 -13.64 8.98 12.52
CA LYS A 133 -14.85 9.37 13.27
C LYS A 133 -14.78 9.06 14.77
N LYS A 134 -14.11 7.98 15.18
CA LYS A 134 -13.93 7.64 16.61
C LYS A 134 -12.64 6.85 16.80
N ALA A 135 -11.76 7.39 17.64
CA ALA A 135 -10.53 6.72 18.05
C ALA A 135 -10.83 5.65 19.11
N SER A 136 -11.23 4.44 18.69
CA SER A 136 -11.38 3.28 19.58
C SER A 136 -10.33 2.20 19.30
N GLY A 137 -10.01 1.40 20.33
CA GLY A 137 -9.06 0.29 20.20
C GLY A 137 -9.49 -0.74 19.16
N THR A 138 -10.78 -1.07 19.09
CA THR A 138 -11.36 -2.01 18.12
C THR A 138 -11.24 -1.48 16.69
N ARG A 139 -11.57 -0.20 16.45
CA ARG A 139 -11.44 0.42 15.12
C ARG A 139 -9.98 0.50 14.67
N ARG A 140 -9.06 0.77 15.60
CA ARG A 140 -7.61 0.71 15.33
C ARG A 140 -7.18 -0.69 14.89
N LYS A 141 -7.62 -1.75 15.60
CA LYS A 141 -7.29 -3.14 15.24
C LYS A 141 -7.88 -3.52 13.87
N SER A 142 -9.14 -3.17 13.61
CA SER A 142 -9.82 -3.42 12.33
C SER A 142 -9.11 -2.72 11.15
N HIS A 143 -8.77 -1.44 11.30
CA HIS A 143 -8.01 -0.73 10.26
C HIS A 143 -6.63 -1.33 10.01
N ILE A 144 -5.92 -1.76 11.07
CA ILE A 144 -4.62 -2.44 10.91
C ILE A 144 -4.81 -3.77 10.18
N LEU A 145 -5.79 -4.59 10.58
CA LEU A 145 -6.05 -5.89 9.96
C LEU A 145 -6.37 -5.73 8.47
N THR A 146 -7.33 -4.86 8.13
CA THR A 146 -7.72 -4.60 6.75
C THR A 146 -6.55 -4.05 5.92
N ALA A 147 -5.75 -3.13 6.47
CA ALA A 147 -4.56 -2.63 5.78
C ALA A 147 -3.53 -3.72 5.48
N PHE A 148 -3.29 -4.66 6.40
CA PHE A 148 -2.37 -5.78 6.17
C PHE A 148 -2.93 -6.81 5.18
N VAL A 149 -4.25 -7.09 5.23
CA VAL A 149 -4.91 -7.96 4.24
C VAL A 149 -4.84 -7.35 2.85
N PHE A 150 -5.17 -6.06 2.72
CA PHE A 150 -5.02 -5.30 1.47
C PHE A 150 -3.57 -5.35 0.96
N PHE A 151 -2.60 -5.07 1.83
CA PHE A 151 -1.19 -5.09 1.46
C PHE A 151 -0.75 -6.47 0.94
N LEU A 152 -1.19 -7.55 1.57
CA LEU A 152 -0.90 -8.90 1.10
C LEU A 152 -1.55 -9.18 -0.27
N MET A 153 -2.81 -8.81 -0.46
CA MET A 153 -3.49 -8.93 -1.76
C MET A 153 -2.79 -8.11 -2.85
N ALA A 154 -2.33 -6.91 -2.52
CA ALA A 154 -1.56 -6.07 -3.44
C ALA A 154 -0.22 -6.71 -3.82
N LEU A 155 0.51 -7.30 -2.87
CA LEU A 155 1.74 -8.05 -3.17
C LEU A 155 1.47 -9.24 -4.08
N LEU A 156 0.42 -10.03 -3.79
CA LEU A 156 0.00 -11.13 -4.66
C LEU A 156 -0.35 -10.64 -6.07
N HIS A 157 -1.02 -9.49 -6.18
CA HIS A 157 -1.33 -8.89 -7.48
C HIS A 157 -0.08 -8.39 -8.22
N ILE A 158 0.89 -7.77 -7.52
CA ILE A 158 2.12 -7.28 -8.15
C ILE A 158 2.92 -8.44 -8.74
N PHE A 159 3.09 -9.52 -7.98
CA PHE A 159 3.93 -10.65 -8.34
C PHE A 159 3.18 -11.86 -8.93
N SER A 160 1.87 -11.74 -9.21
CA SER A 160 1.15 -12.75 -9.99
C SER A 160 1.56 -12.66 -11.46
N THR A 161 1.74 -13.83 -12.06
CA THR A 161 1.93 -14.00 -13.51
C THR A 161 0.62 -13.72 -14.26
N TYR A 162 0.76 -13.41 -15.55
CA TYR A 162 -0.34 -13.08 -16.46
C TYR A 162 -1.36 -14.22 -16.59
#